data_AF-A0A0K6G511-F1
#
_entry.id   AF-A0A0K6G511-F1
#
_cell.length_a   1.000
_cell.length_b   1.000
_cell.length_c   1.000
_cell.angle_alpha   90.00
_cell.angle_beta   90.00
_cell.angle_gamma   90.00
#
_symmetry.space_group_name_H-M   'P 1'
#
loop_
_entity.id
_entity.type
_entity.pdbx_description
1 polymer ?
#
loop_
_entity_poly.entity_id
_entity_poly.type
_entity_poly.pdbx_seq_one_letter_code
_entity_poly.pdbx_strand_id
1 'polypeptide(L)'
;MTTYTLSKTSPQNTTLIDPNGTVAYDISSTYHLGGSNTTIKKGDQILAVIHWKAFQQSTITWNGQTTTIKEIFPRSKALSTSRIYTAPSGEQFKWKCSPKLYCVMAETGINLATYDRTHFYLVRSKKSTLDITSNGAHLTDALVVTWAIVEKKARDRRRSRRHGGGGGGGGGDGG
;
A
#
# COMPACT_ATOMS: atom_id res chain seq x y z
N MET A 1 -12.49 11.86 -11.66
CA MET A 1 -11.14 11.70 -11.07
C MET A 1 -11.15 12.39 -9.72
N THR A 2 -10.67 11.72 -8.69
CA THR A 2 -10.67 12.22 -7.30
C THR A 2 -9.24 12.18 -6.78
N THR A 3 -8.70 13.32 -6.40
CA THR A 3 -7.35 13.46 -5.86
C THR A 3 -7.39 13.58 -4.35
N TYR A 4 -6.82 12.61 -3.65
CA TYR A 4 -6.67 12.66 -2.21
C TYR A 4 -5.29 13.19 -1.83
N THR A 5 -5.25 14.21 -0.98
CA THR A 5 -4.00 14.78 -0.46
C THR A 5 -3.69 14.19 0.91
N LEU A 6 -2.48 13.70 1.10
CA LEU A 6 -2.07 13.16 2.40
C LEU A 6 -1.67 14.31 3.33
N SER A 7 -2.20 14.33 4.56
CA SER A 7 -1.82 15.32 5.58
C SER A 7 -0.38 15.14 6.05
N LYS A 8 0.09 13.88 6.11
CA LYS A 8 1.47 13.51 6.48
C LYS A 8 2.08 12.58 5.44
N THR A 9 3.38 12.74 5.19
CA THR A 9 4.17 11.88 4.29
C THR A 9 4.41 10.46 4.84
N SER A 10 4.02 10.22 6.09
CA SER A 10 4.05 8.90 6.71
C SER A 10 2.73 8.18 6.46
N PRO A 11 2.68 7.18 5.57
CA PRO A 11 1.45 6.45 5.21
C PRO A 11 0.90 5.62 6.38
N GLN A 12 1.61 5.57 7.51
CA GLN A 12 1.24 4.83 8.70
C GLN A 12 0.43 5.66 9.68
N ASN A 13 0.55 6.99 9.65
CA ASN A 13 -0.18 7.94 10.47
C ASN A 13 -0.50 9.15 9.59
N THR A 14 -1.54 9.03 8.77
CA THR A 14 -1.92 10.07 7.81
C THR A 14 -3.41 10.07 7.59
N THR A 15 -3.93 11.25 7.29
CA THR A 15 -5.31 11.42 6.83
C THR A 15 -5.30 11.74 5.34
N LEU A 16 -6.18 11.09 4.60
CA LEU A 16 -6.45 11.40 3.21
C LEU A 16 -7.54 12.45 3.17
N ILE A 17 -7.19 13.63 2.68
CA ILE A 17 -8.08 14.78 2.51
C ILE A 17 -8.61 14.75 1.09
N ASP A 18 -9.93 14.84 0.93
CA ASP A 18 -10.57 14.91 -0.37
C ASP A 18 -10.32 16.27 -1.07
N PRO A 19 -10.69 16.43 -2.35
CA PRO A 19 -10.57 17.71 -3.04
C PRO A 19 -11.37 18.85 -2.39
N ASN A 20 -12.40 18.53 -1.59
CA ASN A 20 -13.25 19.49 -0.90
C ASN A 20 -12.65 19.97 0.43
N GLY A 21 -11.49 19.44 0.84
CA GLY A 21 -10.83 19.78 2.10
C GLY A 21 -11.32 18.99 3.31
N THR A 22 -12.17 17.98 3.12
CA THR A 22 -12.70 17.11 4.17
C THR A 22 -11.83 15.86 4.35
N VAL A 23 -11.70 15.37 5.59
CA VAL A 23 -11.00 14.11 5.86
C VAL A 23 -11.84 12.94 5.37
N ALA A 24 -11.42 12.30 4.28
CA ALA A 24 -12.10 11.14 3.73
C ALA A 24 -11.69 9.84 4.42
N TYR A 25 -10.40 9.69 4.74
CA TYR A 25 -9.88 8.50 5.44
C TYR A 25 -8.85 8.87 6.49
N ASP A 26 -8.84 8.12 7.58
CA ASP A 26 -7.84 8.20 8.63
C ASP A 26 -7.08 6.88 8.73
N ILE A 27 -5.76 6.94 8.59
CA ILE A 27 -4.86 5.80 8.68
C ILE A 27 -3.98 6.00 9.89
N SER A 28 -4.12 5.13 10.88
CA SER A 28 -3.34 5.13 12.12
C SER A 28 -2.64 3.80 12.32
N SER A 29 -1.37 3.84 12.75
CA SER A 29 -0.58 2.63 13.00
C SER A 29 -0.04 2.63 14.43
N THR A 30 -0.40 1.59 15.16
CA THR A 30 0.08 1.35 16.54
C THR A 30 1.15 0.28 16.51
N TYR A 31 2.32 0.57 17.08
CA TYR A 31 3.45 -0.35 17.14
C TYR A 31 3.46 -1.08 18.48
N HIS A 32 3.80 -2.36 18.45
CA HIS A 32 3.97 -3.18 19.65
C HIS A 32 5.21 -4.07 19.48
N LEU A 33 5.69 -4.67 20.56
CA LEU A 33 6.85 -5.56 20.51
C LEU A 33 6.54 -6.74 19.55
N GLY A 34 7.30 -6.86 18.45
CA GLY A 34 7.11 -7.93 17.45
C GLY A 34 6.12 -7.63 16.31
N GLY A 35 5.52 -6.45 16.23
CA GLY A 35 4.55 -6.13 15.17
C GLY A 35 4.03 -4.69 15.13
N SER A 36 3.08 -4.45 14.23
CA SER A 36 2.31 -3.20 14.19
C SER A 36 0.90 -3.45 13.66
N ASN A 37 -0.08 -2.69 14.12
CA ASN A 37 -1.45 -2.73 13.61
C ASN A 37 -1.75 -1.42 12.90
N THR A 38 -2.17 -1.47 11.64
CA THR A 38 -2.60 -0.30 10.87
C THR A 38 -4.11 -0.33 10.71
N THR A 39 -4.79 0.65 11.29
CA THR A 39 -6.24 0.83 11.20
C THR A 39 -6.54 1.88 10.15
N ILE A 40 -7.48 1.58 9.25
CA ILE A 40 -7.97 2.47 8.21
C ILE A 40 -9.44 2.74 8.50
N LYS A 41 -9.77 4.01 8.76
CA LYS A 41 -11.13 4.49 9.02
C LYS A 41 -11.61 5.39 7.89
N LYS A 42 -12.92 5.42 7.68
CA LYS A 42 -13.64 6.36 6.81
C LYS A 42 -14.69 7.06 7.65
N GLY A 43 -14.43 8.32 8.02
CA GLY A 43 -15.13 8.94 9.15
C GLY A 43 -14.92 8.13 10.43
N ASP A 44 -16.01 7.78 11.10
CA ASP A 44 -15.98 6.97 12.34
C ASP A 44 -16.01 5.45 12.09
N GLN A 45 -16.23 5.00 10.86
CA GLN A 45 -16.30 3.59 10.52
C GLN A 45 -14.92 2.99 10.26
N ILE A 46 -14.60 1.87 10.90
CA ILE A 46 -13.41 1.08 10.60
C ILE A 46 -13.64 0.30 9.31
N LEU A 47 -12.89 0.64 8.26
CA LEU A 47 -12.93 -0.09 6.98
C LEU A 47 -12.08 -1.36 7.03
N ALA A 48 -10.84 -1.21 7.50
CA ALA A 48 -9.88 -2.30 7.53
C ALA A 48 -8.87 -2.15 8.66
N VAL A 49 -8.47 -3.28 9.24
CA VAL A 49 -7.40 -3.38 10.24
C VAL A 49 -6.36 -4.35 9.72
N ILE A 50 -5.13 -3.89 9.55
CA ILE A 50 -4.02 -4.68 9.05
C ILE A 50 -3.10 -5.02 10.22
N HIS A 51 -2.91 -6.31 10.46
CA HIS A 51 -2.04 -6.83 11.50
C HIS A 51 -0.70 -7.24 10.88
N TRP A 52 0.30 -6.38 11.05
CA TRP A 52 1.66 -6.62 10.62
C TRP A 52 2.41 -7.40 11.68
N LYS A 53 2.73 -8.65 11.38
CA LYS A 53 3.58 -9.49 12.21
C LYS A 53 4.98 -9.53 11.63
N ALA A 54 6.01 -9.40 12.48
CA ALA A 54 7.41 -9.40 12.03
C ALA A 54 7.89 -10.78 11.55
N PHE A 55 7.47 -11.85 12.25
CA PHE A 55 7.93 -13.23 12.00
C PHE A 55 6.85 -14.15 11.41
N GLN A 56 5.60 -13.70 11.34
CA GLN A 56 4.47 -14.47 10.83
C GLN A 56 3.84 -13.79 9.60
N GLN A 57 2.94 -14.50 8.92
CA GLN A 57 2.18 -13.91 7.83
C GLN A 57 1.30 -12.78 8.39
N SER A 58 1.42 -11.59 7.80
CA SER A 58 0.58 -10.45 8.13
C SER A 58 -0.86 -10.71 7.67
N THR A 59 -1.84 -10.38 8.50
CA THR A 59 -3.26 -10.55 8.23
C THR A 59 -3.94 -9.20 8.07
N ILE A 60 -5.13 -9.21 7.47
CA ILE A 60 -5.98 -8.05 7.32
C ILE A 60 -7.41 -8.48 7.64
N THR A 61 -8.06 -7.70 8.49
CA THR A 61 -9.47 -7.77 8.76
C THR A 61 -10.16 -6.66 7.97
N TRP A 62 -10.98 -7.03 6.99
CA TRP A 62 -11.71 -6.09 6.15
C TRP A 62 -13.19 -6.50 6.15
N ASN A 63 -14.08 -5.55 6.46
CA ASN A 63 -15.53 -5.79 6.57
C ASN A 63 -15.85 -6.96 7.53
N GLY A 64 -15.11 -7.07 8.63
CA GLY A 64 -15.28 -8.14 9.62
C GLY A 64 -14.67 -9.50 9.23
N GLN A 65 -14.21 -9.69 7.99
CA GLN A 65 -13.51 -10.91 7.59
C GLN A 65 -12.00 -10.77 7.73
N THR A 66 -11.38 -11.71 8.45
CA THR A 66 -9.93 -11.76 8.62
C THR A 66 -9.33 -12.78 7.66
N THR A 67 -8.41 -12.32 6.83
CA THR A 67 -7.69 -13.15 5.85
C THR A 67 -6.22 -12.72 5.78
N THR A 68 -5.38 -13.57 5.21
CA THR A 68 -3.96 -13.30 5.13
C THR A 68 -3.67 -12.32 3.99
N ILE A 69 -2.75 -11.37 4.16
CA ILE A 69 -2.36 -10.46 3.06
C ILE A 69 -1.85 -11.25 1.84
N LYS A 70 -1.29 -12.45 2.05
CA LYS A 70 -0.86 -13.35 0.97
C LYS A 70 -2.03 -13.90 0.15
N GLU A 71 -3.18 -14.15 0.78
CA GLU A 71 -4.40 -14.68 0.16
C GLU A 71 -5.15 -13.57 -0.58
N ILE A 72 -5.22 -12.37 0.01
CA ILE A 72 -5.79 -11.19 -0.65
C ILE A 72 -4.94 -10.78 -1.86
N PHE A 73 -3.62 -10.92 -1.75
CA PHE A 73 -2.68 -10.56 -2.80
C PHE A 73 -1.87 -11.78 -3.27
N PRO A 74 -2.48 -12.70 -4.03
CA PRO A 74 -1.75 -13.79 -4.65
C PRO A 74 -0.63 -13.25 -5.54
N ARG A 75 0.45 -14.03 -5.67
CA ARG A 75 1.47 -13.75 -6.69
C ARG A 75 0.86 -14.08 -8.05
N SER A 76 1.08 -13.22 -9.05
CA SER A 76 0.59 -13.49 -10.40
C SER A 76 1.21 -14.74 -11.03
N LYS A 77 2.45 -15.07 -10.64
CA LYS A 77 3.16 -16.33 -10.98
C LYS A 77 4.04 -16.73 -9.80
N ALA A 78 4.40 -18.01 -9.68
CA ALA A 78 5.22 -18.52 -8.56
C ALA A 78 6.51 -17.69 -8.30
N LEU A 79 7.14 -17.22 -9.37
CA LEU A 79 8.35 -16.38 -9.37
C LEU A 79 8.09 -14.87 -9.56
N SER A 80 6.83 -14.45 -9.76
CA SER A 80 6.55 -13.02 -9.96
C SER A 80 6.51 -12.26 -8.64
N THR A 81 7.16 -11.10 -8.63
CA THR A 81 7.04 -10.12 -7.55
C THR A 81 5.75 -9.31 -7.62
N SER A 82 5.02 -9.42 -8.74
CA SER A 82 3.75 -8.75 -8.97
C SER A 82 2.63 -9.45 -8.20
N ARG A 83 1.85 -8.64 -7.48
CA ARG A 83 0.73 -9.05 -6.66
C ARG A 83 -0.54 -8.55 -7.32
N ILE A 84 -1.52 -9.45 -7.52
CA ILE A 84 -2.84 -9.10 -8.04
C ILE A 84 -3.80 -9.14 -6.85
N TYR A 85 -4.68 -8.16 -6.77
CA TYR A 85 -5.80 -8.14 -5.85
C TYR A 85 -7.07 -8.43 -6.64
N THR A 86 -7.94 -9.27 -6.08
CA THR A 86 -9.26 -9.54 -6.63
C THR A 86 -10.29 -8.90 -5.70
N ALA A 87 -11.01 -7.91 -6.21
CA ALA A 87 -12.10 -7.29 -5.48
C ALA A 87 -13.24 -8.29 -5.28
N PRO A 88 -14.09 -8.09 -4.25
CA PRO A 88 -15.33 -8.87 -4.10
C PRO A 88 -16.24 -8.81 -5.33
N SER A 89 -16.15 -7.74 -6.14
CA SER A 89 -16.85 -7.59 -7.42
C SER A 89 -16.30 -8.51 -8.54
N GLY A 90 -15.21 -9.23 -8.29
CA GLY A 90 -14.50 -10.05 -9.30
C GLY A 90 -13.42 -9.28 -10.06
N GLU A 91 -13.36 -7.95 -9.93
CA GLU A 91 -12.40 -7.12 -10.64
C GLU A 91 -10.98 -7.33 -10.11
N GLN A 92 -10.05 -7.64 -11.02
CA GLN A 92 -8.66 -7.85 -10.67
C GLN A 92 -7.83 -6.61 -10.99
N PHE A 93 -7.02 -6.15 -10.04
CA PHE A 93 -6.08 -5.06 -10.25
C PHE A 93 -4.74 -5.31 -9.56
N LYS A 94 -3.70 -4.66 -10.06
CA LYS A 94 -2.33 -4.82 -9.56
C LYS A 94 -1.65 -3.48 -9.33
N TRP A 95 -0.95 -3.38 -8.21
CA TRP A 95 -0.09 -2.26 -7.92
C TRP A 95 1.30 -2.52 -8.48
N LYS A 96 1.74 -1.64 -9.36
CA LYS A 96 3.09 -1.62 -9.90
C LYS A 96 3.89 -0.55 -9.19
N CYS A 97 5.08 -0.93 -8.73
CA CYS A 97 6.01 -0.06 -8.03
C CYS A 97 7.15 0.29 -8.98
N SER A 98 6.99 1.38 -9.75
CA SER A 98 8.09 2.06 -10.45
C SER A 98 8.41 3.34 -9.63
N PRO A 99 9.13 4.40 -10.07
CA PRO A 99 9.43 5.53 -9.16
C PRO A 99 8.16 6.19 -8.57
N LYS A 100 6.99 5.94 -9.19
CA LYS A 100 5.64 6.15 -8.64
C LYS A 100 4.91 4.81 -8.48
N LEU A 101 3.91 4.78 -7.60
CA LEU A 101 3.02 3.62 -7.42
C LEU A 101 1.79 3.83 -8.30
N TYR A 102 1.49 2.85 -9.15
CA TYR A 102 0.33 2.90 -10.04
C TYR A 102 -0.47 1.62 -9.93
N CYS A 103 -1.77 1.77 -9.75
CA CYS A 103 -2.74 0.70 -9.75
C CYS A 103 -3.35 0.60 -11.14
N VAL A 104 -3.23 -0.56 -11.76
CA VAL A 104 -3.83 -0.85 -13.06
C VAL A 104 -4.70 -2.09 -12.97
N MET A 105 -5.80 -2.09 -13.71
CA MET A 105 -6.62 -3.28 -13.88
C MET A 105 -5.76 -4.39 -14.53
N ALA A 106 -5.87 -5.61 -14.01
CA ALA A 106 -5.00 -6.71 -14.38
C ALA A 106 -5.26 -7.19 -15.82
N GLU A 107 -6.53 -7.18 -16.22
CA GLU A 107 -7.04 -7.63 -17.52
C GLU A 107 -6.83 -6.59 -18.62
N THR A 108 -7.35 -5.37 -18.42
CA THR A 108 -7.34 -4.31 -19.45
C THR A 108 -6.12 -3.39 -19.39
N GLY A 109 -5.39 -3.38 -18.27
CA GLY A 109 -4.27 -2.45 -18.05
C GLY A 109 -4.68 -1.00 -17.78
N ILE A 110 -5.98 -0.71 -17.69
CA ILE A 110 -6.52 0.63 -17.42
C ILE A 110 -6.02 1.14 -16.06
N ASN A 111 -5.62 2.41 -16.00
CA ASN A 111 -5.19 3.05 -14.76
C ASN A 111 -6.39 3.33 -13.84
N LEU A 112 -6.33 2.80 -12.62
CA LEU A 112 -7.35 2.97 -11.58
C LEU A 112 -6.91 4.01 -10.54
N ALA A 113 -5.63 4.00 -10.18
CA ALA A 113 -5.09 4.95 -9.21
C ALA A 113 -3.60 5.19 -9.42
N THR A 114 -3.15 6.41 -9.13
CA THR A 114 -1.74 6.81 -9.16
C THR A 114 -1.37 7.47 -7.85
N TYR A 115 -0.35 6.97 -7.19
CA TYR A 115 0.22 7.58 -6.00
C TYR A 115 1.53 8.25 -6.35
N ASP A 116 1.54 9.59 -6.25
CA ASP A 116 2.72 10.41 -6.39
C ASP A 116 3.32 10.70 -5.02
N ARG A 117 4.53 10.16 -4.80
CA ARG A 117 5.27 10.32 -3.56
C ARG A 117 6.28 11.45 -3.71
N THR A 118 6.20 12.45 -2.86
CA THR A 118 7.23 13.49 -2.78
C THR A 118 8.50 12.91 -2.14
N HIS A 119 9.60 12.89 -2.89
CA HIS A 119 10.86 12.24 -2.50
C HIS A 119 11.83 13.16 -1.74
N PHE A 120 11.70 14.49 -1.84
CA PHE A 120 12.62 15.47 -1.24
C PHE A 120 11.87 16.55 -0.47
N TYR A 121 11.88 16.44 0.86
CA TYR A 121 11.25 17.39 1.79
C TYR A 121 12.07 18.67 1.99
N LEU A 122 13.36 18.67 1.66
CA LEU A 122 14.23 19.85 1.81
C LEU A 122 14.05 20.91 0.72
N VAL A 123 13.46 20.56 -0.43
CA VAL A 123 13.41 21.46 -1.61
C VAL A 123 12.00 21.63 -2.18
N ARG A 124 11.03 20.77 -1.84
CA ARG A 124 9.65 20.86 -2.37
C ARG A 124 8.60 20.74 -1.28
N SER A 125 7.78 21.78 -1.17
CA SER A 125 6.55 21.91 -0.39
C SER A 125 5.37 21.05 -0.88
N LYS A 126 5.57 20.14 -1.84
CA LYS A 126 4.49 19.28 -2.35
C LYS A 126 4.16 18.17 -1.36
N LYS A 127 2.86 18.02 -1.05
CA LYS A 127 2.32 16.88 -0.30
C LYS A 127 2.21 15.66 -1.22
N SER A 128 2.30 14.46 -0.67
CA SER A 128 2.00 13.23 -1.42
C SER A 128 0.52 13.20 -1.80
N THR A 129 0.21 12.72 -3.00
CA THR A 129 -1.18 12.64 -3.51
C THR A 129 -1.50 11.22 -3.98
N LEU A 130 -2.74 10.80 -3.75
CA LEU A 130 -3.33 9.59 -4.30
C LEU A 130 -4.47 9.98 -5.24
N ASP A 131 -4.20 9.86 -6.53
CA ASP A 131 -5.13 10.19 -7.61
C ASP A 131 -5.91 8.93 -8.01
N ILE A 132 -7.23 8.93 -7.84
CA ILE A 132 -8.10 7.84 -8.28
C ILE A 132 -8.84 8.27 -9.54
N THR A 133 -8.74 7.47 -10.60
CA THR A 133 -9.42 7.76 -11.86
C THR A 133 -10.91 7.48 -11.74
N SER A 134 -11.74 8.01 -12.64
CA SER A 134 -13.19 7.75 -12.63
C SER A 134 -13.49 6.25 -12.74
N ASN A 135 -12.63 5.49 -13.42
CA ASN A 135 -12.75 4.02 -13.58
C ASN A 135 -12.45 3.26 -12.28
N GLY A 136 -11.81 3.88 -11.29
CA GLY A 136 -11.56 3.30 -9.97
C GLY A 136 -12.50 3.82 -8.88
N ALA A 137 -13.49 4.66 -9.23
CA ALA A 137 -14.32 5.35 -8.25
C ALA A 137 -15.15 4.40 -7.39
N HIS A 138 -15.71 3.34 -7.99
CA HIS A 138 -16.44 2.29 -7.26
C HIS A 138 -15.53 1.39 -6.41
N LEU A 139 -14.23 1.38 -6.71
CA LEU A 139 -13.21 0.62 -5.96
C LEU A 139 -12.42 1.52 -4.98
N THR A 140 -12.86 2.74 -4.72
CA THR A 140 -12.10 3.72 -3.91
C THR A 140 -11.63 3.14 -2.58
N ASP A 141 -12.53 2.55 -1.79
CA ASP A 141 -12.19 1.98 -0.48
C ASP A 141 -11.14 0.86 -0.61
N ALA A 142 -11.31 0.00 -1.63
CA ALA A 142 -10.38 -1.06 -1.92
C ALA A 142 -9.00 -0.53 -2.36
N LEU A 143 -8.98 0.50 -3.21
CA LEU A 143 -7.75 1.14 -3.67
C LEU A 143 -7.00 1.77 -2.50
N VAL A 144 -7.68 2.44 -1.57
CA VAL A 144 -7.06 3.04 -0.38
C VAL A 144 -6.46 1.97 0.53
N VAL A 145 -7.21 0.91 0.84
CA VAL A 145 -6.74 -0.18 1.71
C VAL A 145 -5.56 -0.90 1.07
N THR A 146 -5.67 -1.27 -0.21
CA THR A 146 -4.61 -1.96 -0.93
C THR A 146 -3.36 -1.11 -1.13
N TRP A 147 -3.52 0.19 -1.39
CA TRP A 147 -2.42 1.16 -1.46
C TRP A 147 -1.64 1.21 -0.14
N ALA A 148 -2.32 1.30 1.00
CA ALA A 148 -1.68 1.38 2.31
C ALA A 148 -0.78 0.14 2.57
N ILE A 149 -1.27 -1.05 2.21
CA ILE A 149 -0.51 -2.31 2.30
C ILE A 149 0.73 -2.27 1.41
N VAL A 150 0.57 -1.87 0.15
CA VAL A 150 1.63 -1.88 -0.84
C VAL A 150 2.71 -0.86 -0.51
N GLU A 151 2.34 0.36 -0.11
CA GLU A 151 3.31 1.41 0.23
C GLU A 151 4.09 1.06 1.50
N LYS A 152 3.47 0.43 2.51
CA LYS A 152 4.22 -0.07 3.68
C LYS A 152 5.23 -1.13 3.26
N LYS A 153 4.83 -2.15 2.51
CA LYS A 153 5.74 -3.18 2.00
C LYS A 153 6.85 -2.59 1.11
N ALA A 154 6.53 -1.61 0.27
CA ALA A 154 7.51 -0.92 -0.55
C ALA A 154 8.49 -0.12 0.31
N ARG A 155 8.04 0.51 1.40
CA ARG A 155 8.90 1.20 2.37
C ARG A 155 9.80 0.23 3.14
N ASP A 156 9.30 -0.91 3.57
CA ASP A 156 10.09 -1.91 4.30
C ASP A 156 11.19 -2.49 3.40
N ARG A 157 10.88 -2.79 2.12
CA ARG A 157 11.89 -3.18 1.11
C ARG A 157 12.95 -2.11 0.86
N ARG A 158 12.58 -0.81 0.92
CA ARG A 158 13.53 0.30 0.79
C ARG A 158 14.42 0.41 2.04
N ARG A 159 13.87 0.17 3.24
CA ARG A 159 14.63 0.18 4.49
C ARG A 159 15.61 -0.99 4.57
N SER A 160 15.20 -2.20 4.17
CA SER A 160 16.11 -3.35 4.13
C SER A 160 17.24 -3.15 3.12
N ARG A 161 16.96 -2.58 1.95
CA ARG A 161 17.99 -2.22 0.96
C ARG A 161 18.99 -1.17 1.44
N ARG A 162 18.60 -0.28 2.35
CA ARG A 162 19.52 0.71 2.96
C ARG A 162 20.40 0.13 4.05
N HIS A 163 20.00 -0.98 4.68
CA HIS A 163 20.79 -1.68 5.70
C HIS A 163 21.56 -2.89 5.14
N GLY A 164 21.31 -3.29 3.89
CA GLY A 164 22.04 -4.37 3.21
C GLY A 164 23.32 -3.92 2.48
N GLY A 165 23.80 -2.70 2.73
CA GLY A 165 25.06 -2.18 2.18
C GLY A 165 26.27 -2.56 3.03
N GLY A 166 26.45 -3.85 3.29
CA GLY A 166 27.57 -4.38 4.07
C GLY A 166 27.56 -5.90 4.07
N GLY A 167 28.22 -6.50 3.09
CA GLY A 167 28.30 -7.95 2.92
C GLY A 167 28.69 -8.33 1.49
N GLY A 168 29.89 -7.91 1.08
CA GLY A 168 30.47 -8.35 -0.18
C GLY A 168 31.00 -9.79 -0.08
N GLY A 169 30.75 -10.57 -1.13
CA GLY A 169 31.76 -11.33 -1.88
C GLY A 169 32.47 -12.53 -1.23
N GLY A 170 32.33 -13.69 -1.87
CA GLY A 170 33.15 -14.90 -1.67
C GLY A 170 32.24 -16.12 -1.52
N GLY A 171 31.80 -16.81 -2.57
CA GLY A 171 32.63 -17.33 -3.66
C GLY A 171 33.37 -18.56 -3.15
N GLY A 172 32.64 -19.64 -2.88
CA GLY A 172 33.18 -20.92 -2.45
C GLY A 172 32.54 -22.02 -3.28
N ASP A 173 33.21 -22.40 -4.36
CA ASP A 173 33.16 -23.75 -4.91
C ASP A 173 34.62 -24.16 -5.10
N GLY A 174 35.06 -25.11 -4.30
CA GLY A 174 36.35 -25.77 -4.41
C GLY A 174 36.11 -27.27 -4.52
N GLY A 175 36.99 -27.94 -5.27
CA GLY A 175 37.14 -29.39 -5.31
C GLY A 175 36.50 -30.05 -6.52
#